data_AF-A0A8B6HQG1-F1
#
_entry.id   AF-A0A8B6HQG1-F1
#
_cell.length_a   1.000
_cell.length_b   1.000
_cell.length_c   1.000
_cell.angle_alpha   90.00
_cell.angle_beta   90.00
_cell.angle_gamma   90.00
#
_symmetry.space_group_name_H-M   'P 1'
#
loop_
_entity.id
_entity.type
_entity.pdbx_description
1 polymer ?
#
loop_
_entity_poly.entity_id
_entity_poly.type
_entity_poly.pdbx_seq_one_letter_code
_entity_poly.pdbx_strand_id
1 'polypeptide(L)'
;MFGCIYVPPENSRYSSKDAFDEIETELITLKDQSTATALLGDFNARTGSLCDYIIPDDELSKILNYDGIDEIDRCLYDYHNLCLYNVPLQRSSEDKGRINVYGNKLLQLCKNNCLYIANGRIGNDKNMGKVTSKETSLVDYLIVSGDLFPYITEFEVIDFDSLFF
;
A
#
# COMPACT_ATOMS: atom_id res chain seq x y z
N MET A 1 -2.81 -8.26 -12.05
CA MET A 1 -1.55 -8.88 -11.58
C MET A 1 -1.66 -9.16 -10.09
N PHE A 2 -1.21 -10.34 -9.64
CA PHE A 2 -1.07 -10.69 -8.22
C PHE A 2 0.39 -11.01 -7.91
N GLY A 3 0.95 -10.41 -6.86
CA GLY A 3 2.33 -10.64 -6.42
C GLY A 3 2.39 -11.04 -4.95
N CYS A 4 3.13 -12.10 -4.64
CA CYS A 4 3.47 -12.48 -3.27
C CYS A 4 4.88 -12.00 -2.96
N ILE A 5 5.02 -11.10 -1.99
CA ILE A 5 6.24 -10.36 -1.71
C ILE A 5 6.80 -10.77 -0.36
N TYR A 6 8.11 -11.00 -0.33
CA TYR A 6 8.88 -11.06 0.91
C TYR A 6 10.10 -10.15 0.77
N VAL A 7 10.18 -9.12 1.61
CA VAL A 7 11.36 -8.26 1.73
C VAL A 7 12.03 -8.58 3.06
N PRO A 8 13.30 -9.03 3.08
CA PRO A 8 14.02 -9.27 4.32
C PRO A 8 14.09 -8.00 5.19
N PRO A 9 14.15 -8.09 6.54
CA PRO A 9 14.25 -6.91 7.39
C PRO A 9 15.46 -6.01 7.04
N GLU A 10 15.30 -4.68 7.15
CA GLU A 10 16.35 -3.70 6.79
C GLU A 10 17.67 -3.85 7.57
N ASN A 11 17.63 -4.52 8.72
CA ASN A 11 18.80 -4.80 9.56
C ASN A 11 19.35 -6.23 9.38
N SER A 12 18.78 -7.02 8.47
CA SER A 12 19.21 -8.38 8.21
C SER A 12 20.39 -8.44 7.23
N ARG A 13 21.14 -9.54 7.23
CA ARG A 13 22.22 -9.77 6.24
C ARG A 13 21.73 -9.85 4.78
N TYR A 14 20.42 -10.00 4.59
CA TYR A 14 19.77 -10.15 3.29
C TYR A 14 19.05 -8.87 2.85
N SER A 15 19.16 -7.78 3.62
CA SER A 15 18.57 -6.50 3.27
C SER A 15 19.15 -5.98 1.96
N SER A 16 18.29 -5.61 1.01
CA SER A 16 18.69 -4.83 -0.17
C SER A 16 18.17 -3.41 -0.01
N LYS A 17 19.01 -2.42 -0.31
CA LYS A 17 18.53 -1.03 -0.37
C LYS A 17 17.59 -0.84 -1.56
N ASP A 18 17.75 -1.64 -2.60
CA ASP A 18 17.08 -1.46 -3.88
C ASP A 18 15.85 -2.38 -4.01
N ALA A 19 15.49 -3.13 -2.95
CA ALA A 19 14.38 -4.09 -2.97
C ALA A 19 13.06 -3.50 -3.48
N PHE A 20 12.71 -2.28 -3.06
CA PHE A 20 11.48 -1.62 -3.51
C PHE A 20 11.60 -1.07 -4.94
N ASP A 21 12.79 -0.65 -5.34
CA ASP A 21 13.07 -0.14 -6.69
C ASP A 21 13.02 -1.31 -7.71
N GLU A 22 13.45 -2.51 -7.31
CA GLU A 22 13.31 -3.76 -8.07
C GLU A 22 11.83 -4.16 -8.23
N ILE A 23 11.05 -4.13 -7.14
CA ILE A 23 9.60 -4.41 -7.19
C ILE A 23 8.88 -3.41 -8.10
N GLU A 24 9.23 -2.11 -8.01
CA GLU A 24 8.65 -1.07 -8.86
C GLU A 24 8.98 -1.27 -10.35
N THR A 25 10.22 -1.65 -10.66
CA THR A 25 10.63 -1.96 -12.04
C THR A 25 9.84 -3.15 -12.61
N GLU A 26 9.64 -4.19 -11.81
CA GLU A 26 8.84 -5.36 -12.21
C GLU A 26 7.36 -4.99 -12.39
N LEU A 27 6.80 -4.18 -11.48
CA LEU A 27 5.44 -3.64 -11.59
C LEU A 27 5.23 -2.90 -12.91
N ILE A 28 6.15 -2.02 -13.29
CA ILE A 28 6.07 -1.26 -14.54
C ILE A 28 6.10 -2.22 -15.74
N THR A 29 7.01 -3.19 -15.73
CA THR A 29 7.17 -4.18 -16.81
C THR A 29 5.91 -5.04 -16.99
N LEU A 30 5.22 -5.37 -15.90
CA LEU A 30 4.03 -6.22 -15.92
C LEU A 30 2.72 -5.43 -16.12
N LYS A 31 2.69 -4.14 -15.79
CA LYS A 31 1.50 -3.28 -15.98
C LYS A 31 1.06 -3.16 -17.43
N ASP A 32 1.99 -3.26 -18.38
CA ASP A 32 1.68 -3.30 -19.82
C ASP A 32 0.75 -4.46 -20.22
N GLN A 33 0.54 -5.43 -19.31
CA GLN A 33 -0.29 -6.62 -19.52
C GLN A 33 -1.57 -6.64 -18.67
N SER A 34 -1.74 -5.73 -17.69
CA SER A 34 -2.86 -5.75 -16.73
C SER A 34 -3.05 -4.39 -16.03
N THR A 35 -4.29 -3.89 -15.95
CA THR A 35 -4.61 -2.62 -15.27
C THR A 35 -4.68 -2.76 -13.74
N ALA A 36 -5.22 -3.87 -13.25
CA ALA A 36 -5.43 -4.10 -11.81
C ALA A 36 -4.20 -4.78 -11.17
N THR A 37 -3.81 -4.35 -9.96
CA THR A 37 -2.64 -4.88 -9.23
C THR A 37 -2.98 -5.17 -7.78
N ALA A 38 -2.61 -6.35 -7.29
CA ALA A 38 -2.62 -6.70 -5.87
C ALA A 38 -1.27 -7.30 -5.46
N LEU A 39 -0.64 -6.74 -4.44
CA LEU A 39 0.57 -7.25 -3.81
C LEU A 39 0.25 -7.65 -2.37
N LEU A 40 0.75 -8.80 -1.95
CA LEU A 40 0.55 -9.30 -0.61
C LEU A 40 1.82 -9.92 -0.03
N GLY A 41 2.00 -9.82 1.28
CA GLY A 41 3.07 -10.51 2.00
C GLY A 41 3.83 -9.61 2.96
N ASP A 42 4.97 -10.10 3.46
CA ASP A 42 5.79 -9.44 4.46
C ASP A 42 6.80 -8.50 3.81
N PHE A 43 6.55 -7.20 3.91
CA PHE A 43 7.44 -6.17 3.38
C PHE A 43 8.51 -5.74 4.39
N ASN A 44 8.45 -6.20 5.64
CA ASN A 44 9.25 -5.71 6.77
C ASN A 44 9.33 -4.17 6.85
N ALA A 45 8.28 -3.51 6.36
CA ALA A 45 8.19 -2.06 6.18
C ALA A 45 7.19 -1.49 7.18
N ARG A 46 7.65 -0.67 8.12
CA ARG A 46 6.77 -0.05 9.13
C ARG A 46 6.34 1.31 8.64
N THR A 47 5.10 1.42 8.20
CA THR A 47 4.57 2.65 7.58
C THR A 47 3.85 3.56 8.58
N GLY A 48 3.63 3.10 9.82
CA GLY A 48 2.89 3.86 10.84
C GLY A 48 1.46 4.12 10.38
N SER A 49 1.03 5.38 10.37
CA SER A 49 -0.21 5.86 9.77
C SER A 49 0.02 6.89 8.66
N LEU A 50 1.22 6.94 8.07
CA LEU A 50 1.49 7.87 6.97
C LEU A 50 0.68 7.53 5.72
N CYS A 51 0.34 8.57 4.96
CA CYS A 51 -0.36 8.46 3.69
C CYS A 51 0.51 7.79 2.61
N ASP A 52 -0.14 6.91 1.85
CA ASP A 52 0.36 6.14 0.70
C ASP A 52 -0.13 6.70 -0.64
N TYR A 53 -0.80 7.85 -0.62
CA TYR A 53 -1.29 8.56 -1.80
C TYR A 53 -0.64 9.96 -1.90
N ILE A 54 -0.65 10.52 -3.11
CA ILE A 54 -0.18 11.88 -3.36
C ILE A 54 -1.26 12.85 -2.88
N ILE A 55 -0.86 13.80 -2.03
CA ILE A 55 -1.70 14.94 -1.66
C ILE A 55 -1.35 16.06 -2.63
N PRO A 56 -2.27 16.51 -3.50
CA PRO A 56 -2.01 17.65 -4.36
C PRO A 56 -1.76 18.88 -3.49
N ASP A 57 -0.60 19.51 -3.63
CA ASP A 57 -0.37 20.85 -3.09
C ASP A 57 -0.73 21.92 -4.13
N ASP A 58 -0.64 23.20 -3.75
CA ASP A 58 -1.01 24.32 -4.61
C ASP A 58 -0.13 24.42 -5.88
N GLU A 59 1.09 23.86 -5.88
CA GLU A 59 1.98 23.87 -7.04
C GLU A 59 1.69 22.70 -7.97
N LEU A 60 1.52 21.49 -7.41
CA LEU A 60 1.06 20.31 -8.13
C LEU A 60 -0.29 20.62 -8.78
N SER A 61 -1.23 21.20 -8.04
CA SER A 61 -2.56 21.58 -8.56
C SER A 61 -2.47 22.55 -9.74
N LYS A 62 -1.45 23.42 -9.81
CA LYS A 62 -1.23 24.32 -10.95
C LYS A 62 -0.65 23.60 -12.17
N ILE A 63 0.32 22.71 -11.95
CA ILE A 63 0.91 21.87 -13.01
C ILE A 63 -0.17 20.95 -13.60
N LEU A 64 -0.98 20.35 -12.73
CA LEU A 64 -2.06 19.44 -13.10
C LEU A 64 -3.19 20.18 -13.87
N ASN A 65 -3.44 21.46 -13.62
CA ASN A 65 -4.45 22.21 -14.36
C ASN A 65 -4.00 22.64 -15.78
N TYR A 66 -2.73 22.46 -16.15
CA TYR A 66 -2.17 23.03 -17.38
C TYR A 66 -2.06 22.03 -18.53
N ASP A 67 -1.93 20.74 -18.24
CA ASP A 67 -1.85 19.68 -19.23
C ASP A 67 -2.85 18.59 -18.83
N GLY A 68 -3.65 18.10 -19.78
CA GLY A 68 -4.54 16.95 -19.58
C GLY A 68 -3.73 15.66 -19.39
N ILE A 69 -3.06 15.54 -18.23
CA ILE A 69 -2.15 14.46 -17.90
C ILE A 69 -2.97 13.29 -17.37
N ASP A 70 -2.81 12.12 -17.98
CA ASP A 70 -3.45 10.84 -17.62
C ASP A 70 -3.33 10.48 -16.11
N GLU A 71 -2.30 11.02 -15.44
CA GLU A 71 -2.02 10.82 -14.02
C GLU A 71 -3.03 11.52 -13.10
N ILE A 72 -3.59 12.66 -13.53
CA ILE A 72 -4.66 13.37 -12.80
C ILE A 72 -5.94 12.56 -12.86
N ASP A 73 -6.29 12.10 -14.06
CA ASP A 73 -7.47 11.29 -14.29
C ASP A 73 -7.39 10.03 -13.44
N ARG A 74 -6.21 9.41 -13.34
CA ARG A 74 -6.00 8.25 -12.46
C ARG A 74 -6.12 8.59 -10.97
N CYS A 75 -5.50 9.67 -10.49
CA CYS A 75 -5.62 10.07 -9.09
C CYS A 75 -7.07 10.43 -8.70
N LEU A 76 -7.79 11.15 -9.57
CA LEU A 76 -9.20 11.48 -9.39
C LEU A 76 -10.09 10.24 -9.48
N TYR A 77 -9.79 9.33 -10.40
CA TYR A 77 -10.48 8.05 -10.55
C TYR A 77 -10.33 7.19 -9.30
N ASP A 78 -9.12 7.07 -8.76
CA ASP A 78 -8.89 6.30 -7.54
C ASP A 78 -9.52 6.97 -6.32
N TYR A 79 -9.43 8.29 -6.17
CA TYR A 79 -10.14 9.02 -5.12
C TYR A 79 -11.65 8.81 -5.21
N HIS A 80 -12.22 8.89 -6.43
CA HIS A 80 -13.63 8.63 -6.67
C HIS A 80 -14.01 7.20 -6.28
N ASN A 81 -13.22 6.20 -6.68
CA ASN A 81 -13.47 4.80 -6.33
C ASN A 81 -13.42 4.58 -4.81
N LEU A 82 -12.41 5.12 -4.13
CA LEU A 82 -12.31 5.03 -2.67
C LEU A 82 -13.56 5.62 -2.01
N CYS A 83 -14.04 6.79 -2.44
CA CYS A 83 -15.28 7.37 -1.94
C CYS A 83 -16.51 6.51 -2.25
N LEU A 84 -16.65 6.04 -3.49
CA LEU A 84 -17.80 5.25 -3.96
C LEU A 84 -17.96 3.95 -3.17
N TYR A 85 -16.84 3.29 -2.82
CA TYR A 85 -16.82 2.03 -2.08
C TYR A 85 -16.61 2.21 -0.58
N ASN A 86 -16.79 3.43 -0.06
CA ASN A 86 -16.67 3.76 1.36
C ASN A 86 -15.32 3.29 1.97
N VAL A 87 -14.24 3.43 1.20
CA VAL A 87 -12.88 3.14 1.61
C VAL A 87 -12.27 4.43 2.18
N PRO A 88 -11.84 4.45 3.46
CA PRO A 88 -11.24 5.62 4.06
C PRO A 88 -9.93 6.01 3.36
N LEU A 89 -9.80 7.29 3.02
CA LEU A 89 -8.57 7.82 2.44
C LEU A 89 -7.40 7.68 3.44
N GLN A 90 -7.63 8.09 4.68
CA GLN A 90 -6.68 7.88 5.77
C GLN A 90 -6.90 6.50 6.38
N ARG A 91 -5.88 5.64 6.32
CA ARG A 91 -5.92 4.32 6.98
C ARG A 91 -5.67 4.45 8.48
N SER A 92 -6.25 3.53 9.23
CA SER A 92 -5.85 3.26 10.62
C SER A 92 -4.65 2.31 10.68
N SER A 93 -3.94 2.35 11.81
CA SER A 93 -2.84 1.44 12.12
C SER A 93 -2.66 1.37 13.63
N GLU A 94 -2.62 0.15 14.17
CA GLU A 94 -2.24 -0.13 15.55
C GLU A 94 -0.73 -0.07 15.75
N ASP A 95 0.07 -0.22 14.70
CA ASP A 95 1.52 -0.03 14.78
C ASP A 95 1.85 1.45 15.03
N LYS A 96 2.12 1.76 16.30
CA LYS A 96 2.56 3.09 16.78
C LYS A 96 4.08 3.23 16.85
N GLY A 97 4.83 2.24 16.35
CA GLY A 97 6.28 2.30 16.35
C GLY A 97 6.84 3.29 15.33
N ARG A 98 8.16 3.43 15.38
CA ARG A 98 8.88 4.32 14.47
C ARG A 98 8.83 3.78 13.05
N ILE A 99 8.47 4.65 12.11
CA ILE A 99 8.56 4.39 10.67
C ILE A 99 10.02 4.12 10.30
N ASN A 100 10.27 3.02 9.60
CA ASN A 100 11.61 2.60 9.21
C ASN A 100 11.94 3.04 7.76
N VAL A 101 13.16 2.77 7.29
CA VAL A 101 13.60 3.20 5.95
C VAL A 101 12.75 2.51 4.88
N TYR A 102 12.47 1.22 5.07
CA TYR A 102 11.60 0.45 4.19
C TYR A 102 10.16 0.92 4.19
N GLY A 103 9.64 1.39 5.33
CA GLY A 103 8.33 2.03 5.43
C GLY A 103 8.22 3.24 4.52
N ASN A 104 9.25 4.10 4.51
CA ASN A 104 9.27 5.24 3.60
C ASN A 104 9.34 4.81 2.13
N LYS A 105 10.17 3.82 1.80
CA LYS A 105 10.28 3.30 0.42
C LYS A 105 8.98 2.68 -0.08
N LEU A 106 8.30 1.87 0.75
CA LEU A 106 7.01 1.29 0.43
C LEU A 106 5.95 2.36 0.15
N LEU A 107 5.91 3.42 0.98
CA LEU A 107 4.98 4.54 0.75
C LEU A 107 5.26 5.27 -0.56
N GLN A 108 6.53 5.40 -0.97
CA GLN A 108 6.86 6.00 -2.27
C GLN A 108 6.45 5.09 -3.43
N LEU A 109 6.73 3.78 -3.34
CA LEU A 109 6.26 2.80 -4.32
C LEU A 109 4.74 2.89 -4.52
N CYS A 110 3.97 2.99 -3.42
CA CYS A 110 2.53 3.15 -3.48
C CYS A 110 2.10 4.44 -4.20
N LYS A 111 2.70 5.58 -3.84
CA LYS A 111 2.41 6.89 -4.42
C LYS A 111 2.70 6.94 -5.92
N ASN A 112 3.86 6.43 -6.32
CA ASN A 112 4.29 6.43 -7.72
C ASN A 112 3.41 5.56 -8.61
N ASN A 113 2.81 4.51 -8.05
CA ASN A 113 2.10 3.49 -8.82
C ASN A 113 0.58 3.50 -8.66
N CYS A 114 0.04 4.48 -7.93
CA CYS A 114 -1.38 4.58 -7.56
C CYS A 114 -1.87 3.30 -6.86
N LEU A 115 -1.11 2.85 -5.87
CA LEU A 115 -1.44 1.68 -5.06
C LEU A 115 -1.78 2.11 -3.63
N TYR A 116 -2.66 1.33 -3.00
CA TYR A 116 -3.26 1.64 -1.71
C TYR A 116 -3.13 0.45 -0.77
N ILE A 117 -2.60 0.69 0.42
CA ILE A 117 -2.58 -0.28 1.51
C ILE A 117 -4.02 -0.51 1.98
N ALA A 118 -4.51 -1.75 1.89
CA ALA A 118 -5.85 -2.14 2.31
C ALA A 118 -5.99 -2.29 3.84
N ASN A 119 -4.89 -2.65 4.53
CA ASN A 119 -4.87 -2.76 5.99
C ASN A 119 -5.34 -1.45 6.64
N GLY A 120 -6.26 -1.55 7.59
CA GLY A 120 -6.88 -0.43 8.28
C GLY A 120 -7.99 0.28 7.49
N ARG A 121 -8.28 -0.09 6.24
CA ARG A 121 -9.29 0.58 5.39
C ARG A 121 -10.57 -0.21 5.15
N ILE A 122 -10.49 -1.54 5.09
CA ILE A 122 -11.59 -2.38 4.60
C ILE A 122 -11.83 -3.61 5.48
N GLY A 123 -12.98 -4.27 5.27
CA GLY A 123 -13.35 -5.49 5.97
C GLY A 123 -13.40 -5.33 7.49
N ASN A 124 -13.09 -6.41 8.21
CA ASN A 124 -13.03 -6.46 9.66
C ASN A 124 -11.85 -5.67 10.23
N ASP A 125 -10.83 -5.37 9.41
CA ASP A 125 -9.67 -4.55 9.81
C ASP A 125 -9.92 -3.03 9.65
N LYS A 126 -11.07 -2.63 9.08
CA LYS A 126 -11.41 -1.23 8.85
C LYS A 126 -11.38 -0.43 10.16
N ASN A 127 -10.72 0.72 10.11
CA ASN A 127 -10.50 1.63 11.25
C ASN A 127 -9.62 1.06 12.38
N MET A 128 -9.07 -0.15 12.25
CA MET A 128 -8.13 -0.73 13.23
C MET A 128 -6.70 -0.71 12.67
N GLY A 129 -6.44 -1.46 11.60
CA GLY A 129 -5.10 -1.64 11.05
C GLY A 129 -4.23 -2.48 11.99
N LYS A 130 -4.72 -3.68 12.31
CA LYS A 130 -4.16 -4.58 13.29
C LYS A 130 -2.73 -4.99 12.95
N VAL A 131 -1.89 -5.13 13.96
CA VAL A 131 -0.50 -5.62 13.82
C VAL A 131 -0.47 -7.06 13.30
N THR A 132 0.51 -7.37 12.46
CA THR A 132 0.62 -8.67 11.77
C THR A 132 1.85 -9.47 12.21
N SER A 133 2.81 -8.82 12.88
CA SER A 133 4.02 -9.46 13.39
C SER A 133 4.16 -9.29 14.90
N LYS A 134 4.16 -10.42 15.62
CA LYS A 134 4.43 -10.54 17.07
C LYS A 134 3.70 -9.49 17.91
N GLU A 135 2.45 -9.19 17.55
CA GLU A 135 1.61 -8.20 18.24
C GLU A 135 2.21 -6.78 18.37
N THR A 136 3.23 -6.45 17.58
CA THR A 136 3.99 -5.20 17.77
C THR A 136 4.17 -4.37 16.51
N SER A 137 4.10 -4.99 15.34
CA SER A 137 4.33 -4.30 14.06
C SER A 137 3.34 -4.74 13.01
N LEU A 138 2.92 -3.79 12.18
CA LEU A 138 2.19 -4.05 10.94
C LEU A 138 3.22 -4.02 9.81
N VAL A 139 3.51 -5.18 9.23
CA VAL A 139 4.53 -5.35 8.18
C VAL A 139 4.07 -6.26 7.04
N ASP A 140 3.01 -7.03 7.27
CA ASP A 140 2.32 -7.81 6.26
C ASP A 140 1.17 -6.97 5.70
N TYR A 141 1.22 -6.71 4.40
CA TYR A 141 0.27 -5.83 3.75
C TYR A 141 -0.49 -6.55 2.65
N LEU A 142 -1.76 -6.18 2.48
CA LEU A 142 -2.44 -6.24 1.20
C LEU A 142 -2.39 -4.84 0.58
N ILE A 143 -1.83 -4.72 -0.62
CA ILE A 143 -1.65 -3.46 -1.35
C ILE A 143 -2.32 -3.62 -2.71
N VAL A 144 -3.26 -2.74 -3.03
CA VAL A 144 -4.10 -2.89 -4.23
C VAL A 144 -4.25 -1.59 -5.02
N SER A 145 -4.47 -1.69 -6.31
CA SER A 145 -4.96 -0.57 -7.12
C SER A 145 -6.40 -0.21 -6.73
N GLY A 146 -6.79 1.06 -6.94
CA GLY A 146 -8.08 1.58 -6.49
C GLY A 146 -9.30 0.85 -7.09
N ASP A 147 -9.16 0.34 -8.32
CA ASP A 147 -10.16 -0.44 -9.04
C ASP A 147 -10.44 -1.83 -8.44
N LEU A 148 -9.58 -2.34 -7.56
CA LEU A 148 -9.78 -3.65 -6.92
C LEU A 148 -10.64 -3.61 -5.66
N PHE A 149 -10.76 -2.47 -4.99
CA PHE A 149 -11.59 -2.35 -3.78
C PHE A 149 -13.04 -2.87 -3.92
N PRO A 150 -13.79 -2.60 -5.01
CA PRO A 150 -15.14 -3.16 -5.18
C PRO A 150 -15.21 -4.68 -5.17
N TYR A 151 -14.11 -5.37 -5.47
CA TYR A 151 -14.07 -6.83 -5.56
C TYR A 151 -13.62 -7.49 -4.25
N ILE A 152 -13.17 -6.72 -3.25
CA ILE A 152 -12.77 -7.25 -1.95
C ILE A 152 -13.99 -7.30 -1.04
N THR A 153 -14.58 -8.49 -0.91
CA THR A 153 -15.79 -8.70 -0.09
C THR A 153 -15.48 -8.78 1.39
N GLU A 154 -14.37 -9.40 1.75
CA GLU A 154 -13.95 -9.63 3.13
C GLU A 154 -12.43 -9.43 3.26
N PHE A 155 -12.01 -8.85 4.38
CA PHE A 155 -10.61 -8.67 4.72
C PHE A 155 -10.46 -8.74 6.24
N GLU A 156 -9.60 -9.63 6.71
CA GLU A 156 -9.41 -9.89 8.13
C GLU A 156 -7.94 -10.16 8.44
N VAL A 157 -7.46 -9.55 9.52
CA VAL A 157 -6.17 -9.88 10.14
C VAL A 157 -6.44 -10.83 11.30
N ILE A 158 -6.23 -12.11 11.05
CA ILE A 158 -6.43 -13.18 12.05
C ILE A 158 -5.34 -13.14 13.12
N ASP A 159 -5.65 -13.65 14.30
CA ASP A 159 -4.66 -13.80 15.37
C ASP A 159 -3.56 -14.79 14.96
N PHE A 160 -2.36 -14.57 15.50
CA PHE A 160 -1.24 -15.47 15.28
C PHE A 160 -1.56 -16.86 15.84
N ASP A 161 -1.60 -17.87 14.97
CA ASP A 161 -1.75 -19.26 15.39
C ASP A 161 -0.38 -19.91 15.60
N SER A 162 -0.10 -20.23 16.86
CA SER A 162 1.12 -20.91 17.30
C SER A 162 1.37 -22.29 16.66
N LEU A 163 0.40 -22.87 15.95
CA LEU A 163 0.53 -24.17 15.29
C LEU A 163 1.23 -24.12 13.93
N PHE A 164 1.44 -22.93 13.34
CA PHE A 164 2.02 -22.77 12.00
C PHE A 164 3.49 -22.33 11.97
N PHE A 165 4.21 -22.41 13.10
CA PHE A 165 5.67 -22.19 13.22
C PHE A 165 6.35 -23.18 14.15
#